data_AF-A0A1U8CEQ0-F1
#
_entry.id   AF-A0A1U8CEQ0-F1
#
_cell.length_a   1.000
_cell.length_b   1.000
_cell.length_c   1.000
_cell.angle_alpha   90.00
_cell.angle_beta   90.00
_cell.angle_gamma   90.00
#
_symmetry.space_group_name_H-M   'P 1'
#
loop_
_entity.id
_entity.type
_entity.pdbx_description
1 polymer ?
#
loop_
_entity_poly.entity_id
_entity_poly.type
_entity_poly.pdbx_seq_one_letter_code
_entity_poly.pdbx_strand_id
1 'polypeptide(L)'
;MHRVSQLITPRANRDLQRAWEKTYQDHRKKVQSAQPLVDTHPPRTYGHLHLKLKKLKMEEERLSIIDRENRLLLRRVASAMRTRGQMDSSNNVTYRRRTREQKYMKAQKQNKVILERLRSSEPSCGAQRWWEDRAAVARCPRKCRRTQRKGAETDAQQGRNLIWMPDS
;
A
#
# COMPACT_ATOMS: atom_id res chain seq x y z
N MET A 1 -101.00 -2.09 11.85
CA MET A 1 -100.26 -2.23 13.14
C MET A 1 -100.95 -3.31 13.97
N HIS A 2 -100.59 -4.58 13.79
CA HIS A 2 -101.19 -5.67 14.56
C HIS A 2 -100.53 -5.76 15.94
N ARG A 3 -101.26 -5.38 16.98
CA ARG A 3 -100.87 -5.69 18.36
C ARG A 3 -101.05 -7.19 18.55
N VAL A 4 -99.95 -7.89 18.83
CA VAL A 4 -99.99 -9.31 19.19
C VAL A 4 -100.77 -9.44 20.50
N SER A 5 -101.88 -10.19 20.46
CA SER A 5 -102.71 -10.50 21.62
C SER A 5 -101.85 -11.21 22.66
N GLN A 6 -101.65 -10.60 23.83
CA GLN A 6 -101.01 -11.28 24.94
C GLN A 6 -101.95 -12.39 25.42
N LEU A 7 -101.60 -13.64 25.17
CA LEU A 7 -102.30 -14.78 25.73
C LEU A 7 -102.38 -14.62 27.25
N ILE A 8 -103.58 -14.73 27.81
CA ILE A 8 -103.82 -14.65 29.26
C ILE A 8 -103.38 -15.99 29.85
N THR A 9 -102.08 -16.16 30.01
CA THR A 9 -101.52 -17.25 30.80
C THR A 9 -101.79 -16.96 32.28
N PRO A 10 -102.12 -17.98 33.11
CA PRO A 10 -102.23 -17.81 34.56
C PRO A 10 -101.01 -17.07 35.11
N ARG A 11 -101.20 -16.17 36.07
CA ARG A 11 -100.13 -15.29 36.60
C ARG A 11 -98.89 -16.08 37.04
N ALA A 12 -99.09 -17.25 37.65
CA ALA A 12 -98.04 -18.19 38.04
C ALA A 12 -97.12 -18.61 36.87
N ASN A 13 -97.67 -18.74 35.65
CA ASN A 13 -96.87 -19.09 34.46
C ASN A 13 -95.99 -17.91 34.00
N ARG A 14 -96.44 -16.66 34.17
CA ARG A 14 -95.62 -15.47 33.84
C ARG A 14 -94.43 -15.31 34.78
N ASP A 15 -94.61 -15.60 36.06
CA ASP A 15 -93.54 -15.48 37.06
C ASP A 15 -92.48 -16.56 36.87
N LEU A 16 -92.90 -17.78 36.55
CA LEU A 16 -92.00 -18.87 36.15
C LEU A 16 -91.25 -18.54 34.85
N GLN A 17 -91.93 -17.97 33.86
CA GLN A 17 -91.29 -17.55 32.60
C GLN A 17 -90.25 -16.45 32.83
N ARG A 18 -90.53 -15.46 33.69
CA ARG A 18 -89.57 -14.40 34.06
C ARG A 18 -88.36 -14.96 34.82
N ALA A 19 -88.58 -15.90 35.73
CA ALA A 19 -87.51 -16.54 36.47
C ALA A 19 -86.59 -17.33 35.52
N TRP A 20 -87.16 -18.07 34.57
CA TRP A 20 -86.42 -18.79 33.54
C TRP A 20 -85.65 -17.86 32.60
N GLU A 21 -86.28 -16.77 32.15
CA GLU A 21 -85.61 -15.77 31.30
C GLU A 21 -84.40 -15.16 32.03
N LYS A 22 -84.55 -14.87 33.33
CA LYS A 22 -83.46 -14.33 34.16
C LYS A 22 -82.30 -15.33 34.30
N THR A 23 -82.59 -16.59 34.62
CA THR A 23 -81.55 -17.62 34.76
C THR A 23 -80.85 -17.89 33.43
N TYR A 24 -81.59 -17.85 32.31
CA TYR A 24 -81.04 -17.97 30.97
C TYR A 24 -80.10 -16.80 30.64
N GLN A 25 -80.51 -15.56 30.90
CA GLN A 25 -79.69 -14.36 30.72
C GLN A 25 -78.43 -14.41 31.59
N ASP A 26 -78.54 -14.83 32.85
CA ASP A 26 -77.41 -14.97 33.76
C ASP A 26 -76.44 -16.07 33.30
N HIS A 27 -76.96 -17.19 32.79
CA HIS A 27 -76.15 -18.24 32.17
C HIS A 27 -75.40 -17.71 30.95
N ARG A 28 -76.08 -17.00 30.05
CA ARG A 28 -75.47 -16.41 28.84
C ARG A 28 -74.37 -15.43 29.20
N LYS A 29 -74.56 -14.59 30.24
CA LYS A 29 -73.51 -13.71 30.76
C LYS A 29 -72.31 -14.50 31.26
N LYS A 30 -72.52 -15.56 32.04
CA LYS A 30 -71.44 -16.43 32.54
C LYS A 30 -70.66 -17.11 31.41
N VAL A 31 -71.37 -17.58 30.37
CA VAL A 31 -70.75 -18.17 29.18
C VAL A 31 -69.92 -17.13 28.41
N GLN A 32 -70.43 -15.91 28.24
CA GLN A 32 -69.70 -14.83 27.57
C GLN A 32 -68.49 -14.34 28.36
N SER A 33 -68.58 -14.28 29.69
CA SER A 33 -67.49 -13.85 30.56
C SER A 33 -66.45 -14.94 30.85
N ALA A 34 -66.74 -16.19 30.46
CA ALA A 34 -65.85 -17.32 30.70
C ALA A 34 -64.53 -17.08 29.97
N GLN A 35 -63.44 -16.99 30.74
CA GLN A 35 -62.09 -16.91 30.16
C GLN A 35 -61.68 -18.29 29.64
N PRO A 36 -60.93 -18.34 28.53
CA PRO A 36 -60.37 -19.60 28.05
C PRO A 36 -59.39 -20.16 29.09
N LEU A 37 -59.44 -21.48 29.32
CA LEU A 37 -58.54 -22.17 30.25
C LEU A 37 -57.08 -22.16 29.77
N VAL A 38 -56.88 -22.09 28.45
CA VAL A 38 -55.58 -22.13 27.79
C VAL A 38 -55.38 -20.82 27.06
N ASP A 39 -54.25 -20.17 27.34
CA ASP A 39 -53.80 -19.03 26.57
C ASP A 39 -53.49 -19.48 25.13
N THR A 40 -54.17 -18.87 24.16
CA THR A 40 -53.98 -19.11 22.73
C THR A 40 -53.38 -17.89 22.02
N HIS A 41 -52.96 -16.87 22.78
CA HIS A 41 -52.35 -15.69 22.23
C HIS A 41 -50.95 -16.00 21.68
N PRO A 42 -50.55 -15.32 20.58
CA PRO A 42 -49.20 -15.46 20.08
C PRO A 42 -48.20 -14.93 21.11
N PRO A 43 -47.04 -15.58 21.27
CA PRO A 43 -46.00 -15.11 22.16
C PRO A 43 -45.51 -13.72 21.74
N ARG A 44 -45.05 -12.94 22.72
CA ARG A 44 -44.61 -11.56 22.48
C ARG A 44 -43.38 -11.54 21.58
N THR A 45 -43.47 -10.80 20.48
CA THR A 45 -42.34 -10.60 19.57
C THR A 45 -41.35 -9.60 20.15
N TYR A 46 -40.08 -9.97 20.22
CA TYR A 46 -39.01 -9.06 20.61
C TYR A 46 -38.25 -8.54 19.39
N GLY A 47 -38.18 -7.22 19.23
CA GLY A 47 -37.49 -6.58 18.10
C GLY A 47 -36.01 -6.94 18.01
N HIS A 48 -35.32 -7.11 19.15
CA HIS A 48 -33.90 -7.47 19.19
C HIS A 48 -33.60 -8.90 18.68
N LEU A 49 -34.59 -9.80 18.63
CA LEU A 49 -34.44 -11.14 18.04
C LEU A 49 -34.45 -11.08 16.51
N HIS A 50 -35.18 -10.13 15.95
CA HIS A 50 -35.34 -9.98 14.50
C HIS A 50 -34.32 -8.99 13.92
N LEU A 51 -33.94 -7.98 14.69
CA LEU A 51 -33.02 -6.92 14.29
C LEU A 51 -31.62 -7.20 14.84
N LYS A 52 -30.66 -7.49 13.95
CA LYS A 52 -29.24 -7.62 14.29
C LYS A 52 -28.58 -6.25 14.42
N LEU A 53 -29.02 -5.46 15.41
CA LEU A 53 -28.63 -4.05 15.56
C LEU A 53 -27.12 -3.85 15.62
N LYS A 54 -26.38 -4.72 16.33
CA LYS A 54 -24.91 -4.67 16.37
C LYS A 54 -24.29 -4.83 14.98
N LYS A 55 -24.82 -5.75 14.17
CA LYS A 55 -24.32 -5.97 12.79
C LYS A 55 -24.56 -4.73 11.93
N LEU A 56 -25.76 -4.14 12.01
CA LEU A 56 -26.11 -2.94 11.25
C LEU A 56 -25.19 -1.77 11.61
N LYS A 57 -24.97 -1.53 12.90
CA LYS A 57 -24.07 -0.48 13.37
C LYS A 57 -22.63 -0.65 12.89
N MET A 58 -22.10 -1.87 12.97
CA MET A 58 -20.74 -2.16 12.49
C MET A 58 -20.59 -1.91 10.98
N GLU A 59 -21.62 -2.24 10.19
CA GLU A 59 -21.61 -1.99 8.75
C GLU A 59 -21.67 -0.50 8.43
N GLU A 60 -22.51 0.25 9.13
CA GLU A 60 -22.58 1.71 9.01
C GLU A 60 -21.24 2.38 9.33
N GLU A 61 -20.60 1.98 10.42
CA GLU A 61 -19.27 2.47 10.80
C GLU A 61 -18.21 2.14 9.73
N ARG A 62 -18.24 0.92 9.19
CA ARG A 62 -17.34 0.51 8.11
C ARG A 62 -17.53 1.34 6.84
N LEU A 63 -18.79 1.55 6.43
CA LEU A 63 -19.12 2.36 5.25
C LEU A 63 -18.71 3.83 5.45
N SER A 64 -18.91 4.38 6.64
CA SER A 64 -18.49 5.74 6.98
C SER A 64 -16.97 5.95 6.85
N ILE A 65 -16.18 4.95 7.27
CA ILE A 65 -14.72 4.97 7.09
C ILE A 65 -14.36 4.96 5.60
N ILE A 66 -14.96 4.04 4.84
CA ILE A 66 -14.73 3.91 3.38
C ILE A 66 -15.07 5.23 2.67
N ASP A 67 -16.20 5.84 2.99
CA ASP A 67 -16.62 7.10 2.37
C ASP A 67 -15.67 8.26 2.69
N ARG A 68 -15.18 8.33 3.93
CA ARG A 68 -14.18 9.33 4.33
C ARG A 68 -12.87 9.13 3.54
N GLU A 69 -12.41 7.90 3.42
CA GLU A 69 -11.19 7.57 2.68
C GLU A 69 -11.34 7.84 1.18
N ASN A 70 -12.48 7.48 0.58
CA ASN A 70 -12.80 7.78 -0.81
C ASN A 70 -12.77 9.29 -1.08
N ARG A 71 -13.37 10.10 -0.20
CA ARG A 71 -13.31 11.57 -0.30
C ARG A 71 -11.88 12.09 -0.22
N LEU A 72 -11.06 11.55 0.67
CA LEU A 72 -9.65 11.94 0.80
C LEU A 72 -8.85 11.55 -0.45
N LEU A 73 -9.05 10.33 -0.97
CA LEU A 73 -8.42 9.85 -2.18
C LEU A 73 -8.78 10.73 -3.38
N LEU A 74 -10.06 11.05 -3.56
CA LEU A 74 -10.52 11.94 -4.63
C LEU A 74 -9.89 13.32 -4.52
N ARG A 75 -9.77 13.89 -3.32
CA ARG A 75 -9.05 15.17 -3.11
C ARG A 75 -7.58 15.08 -3.52
N ARG A 76 -6.90 13.99 -3.16
CA ARG A 76 -5.49 13.75 -3.53
C ARG A 76 -5.32 13.58 -5.03
N VAL A 77 -6.17 12.80 -5.68
CA VAL A 77 -6.19 12.61 -7.13
C VAL A 77 -6.46 13.94 -7.83
N ALA A 78 -7.48 14.69 -7.40
CA ALA A 78 -7.77 16.00 -7.96
C ALA A 78 -6.63 17.01 -7.76
N SER A 79 -5.91 16.94 -6.64
CA SER A 79 -4.70 17.74 -6.40
C SER A 79 -3.58 17.33 -7.36
N ALA A 80 -3.27 16.04 -7.45
CA ALA A 80 -2.24 15.50 -8.34
C ALA A 80 -2.54 15.81 -9.82
N MET A 81 -3.80 15.72 -10.24
CA MET A 81 -4.24 16.07 -11.59
C MET A 81 -4.04 17.55 -11.88
N ARG A 82 -4.32 18.45 -10.92
CA ARG A 82 -4.03 19.89 -11.04
C ARG A 82 -2.52 20.17 -11.09
N THR A 83 -1.75 19.45 -10.28
CA THR A 83 -0.29 19.64 -10.13
C THR A 83 0.52 18.87 -11.17
N ARG A 84 -0.09 18.13 -12.11
CA ARG A 84 0.63 17.30 -13.10
C ARG A 84 1.61 18.08 -14.00
N GLY A 85 1.48 19.41 -14.08
CA GLY A 85 2.44 20.31 -14.74
C GLY A 85 3.47 21.01 -13.81
N GLN A 86 3.37 20.79 -12.50
CA GLN A 86 4.15 21.42 -11.41
C GLN A 86 4.93 20.39 -10.59
N MET A 87 5.07 19.15 -11.07
CA MET A 87 5.85 18.12 -10.39
C MET A 87 7.33 18.31 -10.71
N ASP A 88 8.05 19.02 -9.83
CA ASP A 88 9.51 19.03 -9.51
C ASP A 88 10.55 18.81 -10.63
N SER A 89 10.14 18.99 -11.88
CA SER A 89 10.99 19.33 -13.01
C SER A 89 10.95 20.84 -13.23
N SER A 90 10.95 21.62 -12.14
CA SER A 90 11.96 22.68 -12.06
C SER A 90 13.33 21.99 -11.91
N ASN A 91 13.65 21.19 -12.92
CA ASN A 91 14.97 20.74 -13.24
C ASN A 91 15.72 22.06 -13.27
N ASN A 92 16.58 22.29 -12.28
CA ASN A 92 17.32 23.52 -12.17
C ASN A 92 18.39 23.49 -13.27
N VAL A 93 17.93 23.50 -14.53
CA VAL A 93 18.71 23.44 -15.75
C VAL A 93 19.68 24.61 -15.70
N THR A 94 19.25 25.74 -15.14
CA THR A 94 20.09 26.90 -14.87
C THR A 94 21.22 26.58 -13.88
N TYR A 95 20.98 25.91 -12.74
CA TYR A 95 22.03 25.48 -11.80
C TYR A 95 22.95 24.39 -12.36
N ARG A 96 22.40 23.36 -13.02
CA ARG A 96 23.17 22.31 -13.68
C ARG A 96 24.03 22.87 -14.82
N ARG A 97 23.50 23.85 -15.56
CA ARG A 97 24.23 24.61 -16.58
C ARG A 97 25.34 25.46 -15.96
N ARG A 98 25.05 26.24 -14.92
CA ARG A 98 26.05 27.06 -14.21
C ARG A 98 27.19 26.23 -13.64
N THR A 99 26.89 25.11 -12.99
CA THR A 99 27.91 24.21 -12.44
C THR A 99 28.76 23.56 -13.54
N ARG A 100 28.15 23.21 -14.69
CA ARG A 100 28.87 22.71 -15.88
C ARG A 100 29.78 23.78 -16.49
N GLU A 101 29.30 25.01 -16.64
CA GLU A 101 30.07 26.16 -17.14
C GLU A 101 31.26 26.48 -16.22
N GLN A 102 31.07 26.46 -14.90
CA GLN A 102 32.16 26.67 -13.94
C GLN A 102 33.24 25.58 -14.04
N LYS A 103 32.84 24.30 -14.17
CA LYS A 103 33.78 23.19 -14.36
C LYS A 103 34.55 23.33 -15.69
N TYR A 104 33.86 23.71 -16.76
CA TYR A 104 34.47 23.98 -18.06
C TYR A 104 35.51 25.11 -17.97
N MET A 105 35.18 26.23 -17.33
CA MET A 105 36.10 27.35 -17.16
C MET A 105 37.33 26.99 -16.32
N LYS A 106 37.16 26.16 -15.28
CA LYS A 106 38.29 25.64 -14.49
C LYS A 106 39.21 24.77 -15.35
N ALA A 107 38.64 23.84 -16.13
CA ALA A 107 39.41 22.99 -17.04
C ALA A 107 40.13 23.81 -18.12
N GLN A 108 39.49 24.83 -18.70
CA GLN A 108 40.11 25.72 -19.67
C GLN A 108 41.29 26.50 -19.09
N LYS A 109 41.17 27.00 -17.85
CA LYS A 109 42.27 27.67 -17.15
C LYS A 109 43.45 26.70 -16.92
N GLN A 110 43.17 25.48 -16.48
CA GLN A 110 44.19 24.45 -16.29
C GLN A 110 44.87 24.07 -17.61
N ASN A 111 44.10 23.89 -18.69
CA ASN A 111 44.62 23.59 -20.02
C ASN A 111 45.53 24.71 -20.54
N LYS A 112 45.16 25.98 -20.34
CA LYS A 112 46.04 27.11 -20.68
C LYS A 112 47.37 27.06 -19.94
N VAL A 113 47.36 26.78 -18.64
CA VAL A 113 48.59 26.64 -17.85
C VAL A 113 49.45 25.48 -18.35
N ILE A 114 48.83 24.33 -18.70
CA ILE A 114 49.54 23.19 -19.27
C ILE A 114 50.16 23.56 -20.63
N LEU A 115 49.43 24.26 -21.49
CA LEU A 115 49.94 24.69 -22.79
C LEU A 115 51.12 25.66 -22.66
N GLU A 116 51.06 26.64 -21.77
CA GLU A 116 52.18 27.55 -21.51
C GLU A 116 53.38 26.80 -20.93
N ARG A 117 53.15 25.82 -20.04
CA ARG A 117 54.23 24.95 -19.55
C ARG A 117 54.85 24.14 -20.68
N LEU A 118 54.06 23.52 -21.54
CA LEU A 118 54.56 22.74 -22.68
C LEU A 118 55.31 23.62 -23.68
N ARG A 119 54.85 24.86 -23.90
CA ARG A 119 55.49 25.84 -24.77
C ARG A 119 56.83 26.33 -24.23
N SER A 120 56.91 26.53 -22.91
CA SER A 120 58.12 27.03 -22.22
C SER A 120 59.11 25.91 -21.90
N SER A 121 58.65 24.67 -21.87
CA SER A 121 59.51 23.51 -21.63
C SER A 121 60.22 23.14 -22.92
N GLU A 122 61.54 22.96 -22.86
CA GLU A 122 62.25 22.38 -23.99
C GLU A 122 61.83 20.91 -24.19
N PRO A 123 61.69 20.43 -25.44
CA PRO A 123 61.44 19.03 -25.70
C PRO A 123 62.64 18.20 -25.24
N SER A 124 62.58 17.67 -24.02
CA SER A 124 63.67 16.84 -23.47
C SER A 124 63.75 15.45 -24.13
N CYS A 125 62.70 15.06 -24.85
CA CYS A 125 62.68 13.83 -25.62
C CYS A 125 63.21 14.10 -27.03
N GLY A 126 64.46 13.68 -27.28
CA GLY A 126 65.01 13.63 -28.63
C GLY A 126 64.25 12.58 -29.45
N ALA A 127 63.17 13.00 -30.12
CA ALA A 127 62.33 12.13 -30.94
C ALA A 127 63.16 11.30 -31.92
N GLN A 128 64.26 11.87 -32.43
CA GLN A 128 65.22 11.20 -33.31
C GLN A 128 65.94 10.02 -32.65
N ARG A 129 66.41 10.16 -31.40
CA ARG A 129 66.98 9.06 -30.61
C ARG A 129 65.96 7.95 -30.37
N TRP A 130 64.70 8.32 -30.13
CA TRP A 130 63.59 7.36 -30.00
C TRP A 130 63.32 6.58 -31.30
N TRP A 131 63.34 7.26 -32.45
CA TRP A 131 63.20 6.61 -33.76
C TRP A 131 64.39 5.70 -34.07
N GLU A 132 65.60 6.12 -33.72
CA GLU A 132 66.84 5.35 -33.87
C GLU A 132 66.88 4.10 -32.98
N ASP A 133 66.47 4.20 -31.70
CA ASP A 133 66.35 3.07 -30.77
C ASP A 133 65.30 2.06 -31.24
N ARG A 134 64.12 2.53 -31.69
CA ARG A 134 63.10 1.64 -32.30
C ARG A 134 63.64 0.94 -33.55
N ALA A 135 64.38 1.66 -34.39
CA ALA A 135 64.98 1.08 -35.59
C ALA A 135 66.14 0.12 -35.26
N ALA A 136 66.91 0.37 -34.20
CA ALA A 136 67.98 -0.50 -33.72
C ALA A 136 67.43 -1.82 -33.14
N VAL A 137 66.33 -1.75 -32.37
CA VAL A 137 65.59 -2.94 -31.90
C VAL A 137 65.03 -3.74 -33.08
N ALA A 138 64.48 -3.07 -34.10
CA ALA A 138 64.01 -3.74 -35.32
C ALA A 138 65.14 -4.38 -36.14
N ARG A 139 66.36 -3.81 -36.11
CA ARG A 139 67.55 -4.32 -36.82
C ARG A 139 68.28 -5.46 -36.12
N CYS A 140 67.92 -5.82 -34.88
CA CYS A 140 68.64 -6.84 -34.11
C CYS A 140 67.75 -8.06 -33.72
N PRO A 141 67.41 -8.97 -34.66
CA PRO A 141 66.49 -10.08 -34.37
C PRO A 141 67.09 -11.22 -33.53
N ARG A 142 68.37 -11.18 -33.11
CA ARG A 142 69.12 -12.41 -32.79
C ARG A 142 69.72 -12.57 -31.39
N LYS A 143 69.52 -11.64 -30.43
CA LYS A 143 70.09 -11.81 -29.06
C LYS A 143 69.11 -11.81 -27.88
N CYS A 144 67.79 -11.79 -28.10
CA CYS A 144 66.83 -11.87 -26.99
C CYS A 144 66.37 -13.31 -26.64
N ARG A 145 66.84 -14.35 -27.35
CA ARG A 145 66.36 -15.73 -27.15
C ARG A 145 67.22 -16.61 -26.23
N ARG A 146 68.31 -16.11 -25.64
CA ARG A 146 69.24 -16.94 -24.85
C ARG A 146 69.24 -16.70 -23.33
N THR A 147 68.57 -15.68 -22.81
CA THR A 147 68.58 -15.40 -21.36
C THR A 147 67.35 -15.90 -20.60
N GLN A 148 66.27 -16.34 -21.28
CA GLN A 148 65.13 -16.99 -20.60
C GLN A 148 65.33 -18.49 -20.31
N ARG A 149 66.34 -19.16 -20.87
CA ARG A 149 66.62 -20.57 -20.57
C ARG A 149 67.58 -20.80 -19.40
N LYS A 150 68.32 -19.79 -18.93
CA LYS A 150 69.21 -19.93 -17.77
C LYS A 150 68.56 -19.64 -16.42
N GLY A 151 67.34 -19.09 -16.39
CA GLY A 151 66.55 -18.90 -15.17
C GLY A 151 65.67 -20.09 -14.79
N ALA A 152 65.50 -21.09 -15.68
CA ALA A 152 64.66 -22.26 -15.41
C ALA A 152 65.41 -23.43 -14.75
N GLU A 153 66.75 -23.40 -14.70
CA GLU A 153 67.57 -24.45 -14.10
C GLU A 153 68.04 -24.11 -12.67
N THR A 154 68.08 -22.82 -12.30
CA THR A 154 68.52 -22.39 -10.95
C THR A 154 67.40 -22.40 -9.90
N ASP A 155 66.14 -22.37 -10.31
CA ASP A 155 64.98 -22.39 -9.40
C ASP A 155 64.62 -23.82 -8.93
N ALA A 156 65.20 -24.86 -9.55
CA ALA A 156 65.08 -26.25 -9.10
C ALA A 156 66.07 -26.61 -7.97
N GLN A 157 67.06 -25.76 -7.68
CA GLN A 157 68.10 -26.01 -6.67
C GLN A 157 68.05 -25.05 -5.46
N GLN A 158 67.21 -24.00 -5.50
CA GLN A 158 67.00 -23.06 -4.38
C GLN A 158 65.64 -23.24 -3.67
N GLY A 159 65.00 -24.40 -3.81
CA GLY A 159 63.82 -24.80 -3.02
C GLY A 159 64.15 -25.36 -1.62
N ARG A 160 65.31 -25.03 -1.05
CA ARG A 160 65.70 -25.37 0.32
C ARG A 160 66.41 -24.16 0.91
N ASN A 161 65.93 -23.69 2.06
CA ASN A 161 66.35 -22.50 2.79
C ASN A 161 65.77 -21.18 2.25
N LEU A 162 64.71 -20.70 2.89
CA LEU A 162 64.85 -19.62 3.87
C LEU A 162 63.54 -19.42 4.65
N ILE A 163 63.74 -19.26 5.95
CA ILE A 163 62.79 -19.10 7.05
C ILE A 163 62.03 -17.78 6.92
N TRP A 164 60.71 -17.81 7.09
CA TRP A 164 59.85 -16.62 7.16
C TRP A 164 59.52 -16.33 8.63
N MET A 165 59.92 -15.15 9.13
CA MET A 165 59.51 -14.61 10.42
C MET A 165 58.55 -13.43 10.16
N PRO A 166 57.38 -13.37 10.80
CA PRO A 166 56.45 -12.25 10.65
C PRO A 166 56.73 -11.17 11.71
N ASP A 167 56.89 -9.93 11.25
CA ASP A 167 56.96 -8.76 12.13
C ASP A 167 55.55 -8.34 12.58
N SER A 168 55.47 -7.97 13.86
CA SER A 168 54.27 -7.51 14.59
C SER A 168 53.85 -6.09 14.22
#